data_AF-A0A553NZF6-F1
#
_entry.id   AF-A0A553NZF6-F1
#
_cell.length_a   1.000
_cell.length_b   1.000
_cell.length_c   1.000
_cell.angle_alpha   90.00
_cell.angle_beta   90.00
_cell.angle_gamma   90.00
#
_symmetry.space_group_name_H-M   'P 1'
#
loop_
_entity.id
_entity.type
_entity.pdbx_description
1 polymer ?
#
loop_
_entity_poly.entity_id
_entity_poly.type
_entity_poly.pdbx_seq_one_letter_code
_entity_poly.pdbx_strand_id
1 'polypeptide(L)'
;MKNLIIFTIVLGAIFVEGQDDFQEETDEYSDGGAACECGELYQPVCGQNGQTYSNACDAECNQTGLQCEGECPCQGFPSNFATKNQRLCPFVIKKVCGDNGKTYDNACKADNDDVKIQCEGDCPCAENAAVGSDDEGCPSCCSTRSPECRRQRVDCSQCSRK
;
A
#
# COMPACT_ATOMS: atom_id res chain seq x y z
N MET A 1 -26.61 51.32 48.37
CA MET A 1 -27.14 52.66 48.03
C MET A 1 -26.01 53.37 47.30
N LYS A 2 -26.06 53.78 46.04
CA LYS A 2 -27.14 54.01 45.08
C LYS A 2 -26.56 53.73 43.69
N ASN A 3 -27.26 52.90 42.93
CA ASN A 3 -27.14 52.86 41.48
C ASN A 3 -27.48 54.24 40.94
N LEU A 4 -26.67 54.78 40.02
CA LEU A 4 -27.15 55.80 39.10
C LEU A 4 -26.26 55.88 37.85
N ILE A 5 -26.54 54.98 36.92
CA ILE A 5 -26.16 55.13 35.51
C ILE A 5 -27.08 56.23 34.96
N ILE A 6 -26.56 57.44 34.74
CA ILE A 6 -27.25 58.47 33.95
C ILE A 6 -26.37 58.80 32.75
N PHE A 7 -26.89 58.40 31.59
CA PHE A 7 -26.49 58.84 30.27
C PHE A 7 -26.53 60.37 30.17
N THR A 8 -25.39 61.01 29.87
CA THR A 8 -25.37 62.34 29.25
C THR A 8 -24.34 62.38 28.14
N ILE A 9 -24.85 62.23 26.92
CA ILE A 9 -24.21 62.50 25.64
C ILE A 9 -23.97 64.01 25.55
N VAL A 10 -22.72 64.49 25.54
CA VAL A 10 -22.39 65.81 24.99
C VAL A 10 -21.03 65.77 24.28
N LEU A 11 -21.14 65.88 22.95
CA LEU A 11 -20.23 66.44 21.95
C LEU A 11 -18.98 67.20 22.46
N GLY A 12 -17.80 66.84 21.95
CA GLY A 12 -16.64 67.75 21.81
C GLY A 12 -15.34 67.29 22.47
N ALA A 13 -14.36 66.92 21.65
CA ALA A 13 -13.01 66.49 22.04
C ALA A 13 -12.24 67.54 22.85
N ILE A 14 -11.61 67.15 23.98
CA ILE A 14 -10.43 67.83 24.55
C ILE A 14 -9.48 66.80 25.21
N PHE A 15 -8.38 66.57 24.51
CA PHE A 15 -6.98 66.33 24.90
C PHE A 15 -6.55 65.39 26.05
N VAL A 16 -5.54 64.61 25.66
CA VAL A 16 -4.76 63.57 26.33
C VAL A 16 -3.72 64.17 27.30
N GLU A 17 -3.59 63.56 28.48
CA GLU A 17 -2.31 63.33 29.17
C GLU A 17 -2.26 61.79 29.34
N GLY A 18 -1.40 61.00 28.72
CA GLY A 18 0.01 61.22 28.41
C GLY A 18 0.87 60.48 29.44
N GLN A 19 0.76 59.15 29.50
CA GLN A 19 1.85 58.29 29.96
C GLN A 19 1.73 56.93 29.28
N ASP A 20 2.52 56.84 28.23
CA ASP A 20 2.64 55.80 27.23
C ASP A 20 3.46 54.63 27.81
N ASP A 21 2.90 53.42 27.80
CA ASP A 21 3.66 52.19 27.52
C ASP A 21 2.67 51.12 27.05
N PHE A 22 2.29 51.30 25.78
CA PHE A 22 1.57 50.35 24.98
C PHE A 22 2.60 49.40 24.37
N GLN A 23 2.71 48.20 24.91
CA GLN A 23 3.10 47.04 24.11
C GLN A 23 1.89 46.13 23.99
N GLU A 24 0.92 46.58 23.21
CA GLU A 24 0.05 45.67 22.49
C GLU A 24 0.96 45.06 21.40
N GLU A 25 1.62 43.95 21.73
CA GLU A 25 2.18 43.09 20.71
C GLU A 25 0.99 42.57 19.91
N THR A 26 0.71 43.25 18.81
CA THR A 26 -0.14 42.71 17.77
C THR A 26 0.59 41.45 17.30
N ASP A 27 0.11 40.29 17.73
CA ASP A 27 0.42 39.02 17.12
C ASP A 27 0.10 39.19 15.62
N GLU A 28 1.13 39.46 14.82
CA GLU A 28 1.05 39.47 13.36
C GLU A 28 0.67 38.05 12.93
N TYR A 29 -0.63 37.81 12.83
CA TYR A 29 -1.18 36.76 12.03
C TYR A 29 -0.80 37.04 10.58
N SER A 30 0.38 36.57 10.21
CA SER A 30 0.92 36.57 8.85
C SER A 30 0.19 35.49 8.05
N ASP A 31 -1.00 35.87 7.58
CA ASP A 31 -1.64 35.26 6.41
C ASP A 31 -0.79 35.60 5.17
N GLY A 32 0.21 34.76 4.90
CA GLY A 32 1.16 35.02 3.82
C GLY A 32 2.35 34.08 3.80
N GLY A 33 2.10 32.78 3.59
CA GLY A 33 3.11 31.80 3.19
C GLY A 33 4.32 31.78 4.11
N ALA A 34 4.18 31.10 5.26
CA ALA A 34 5.29 30.82 6.16
C ALA A 34 6.52 30.42 5.34
N ALA A 35 7.55 31.26 5.36
CA ALA A 35 8.86 30.84 4.94
C ALA A 35 9.14 29.56 5.74
N CYS A 36 9.28 28.45 5.04
CA CYS A 36 9.46 27.18 5.74
C CYS A 36 10.81 27.22 6.44
N GLU A 37 10.77 27.40 7.75
CA GLU A 37 11.96 27.32 8.59
C GLU A 37 12.23 25.85 8.89
N CYS A 38 12.89 25.17 7.96
CA CYS A 38 13.39 23.83 8.16
C CYS A 38 14.82 23.88 8.68
N GLY A 39 15.15 23.02 9.65
CA GLY A 39 16.51 22.93 10.17
C GLY A 39 17.46 22.22 9.19
N GLU A 40 18.76 22.48 9.32
CA GLU A 40 19.83 21.90 8.49
C GLU A 40 20.13 20.40 8.81
N LEU A 41 19.24 19.70 9.52
CA LEU A 41 19.43 18.29 9.84
C LEU A 41 19.27 17.46 8.56
N TYR A 42 20.34 16.80 8.14
CA TYR A 42 20.33 15.92 6.97
C TYR A 42 19.78 14.53 7.32
N GLN A 43 18.53 14.30 6.98
CA GLN A 43 17.81 13.02 7.07
C GLN A 43 17.00 12.84 5.79
N PRO A 44 17.65 12.48 4.67
CA PRO A 44 17.06 12.61 3.35
C PRO A 44 15.80 11.77 3.21
N VAL A 45 14.84 12.29 2.44
CA VAL A 45 13.58 11.62 2.10
C VAL A 45 13.30 11.77 0.61
N CYS A 46 12.63 10.79 0.02
CA CYS A 46 12.21 10.84 -1.37
C CYS A 46 10.76 11.28 -1.45
N GLY A 47 10.47 12.35 -2.18
CA GLY A 47 9.11 12.81 -2.43
C GLY A 47 8.37 11.98 -3.49
N GLN A 48 7.05 12.01 -3.48
CA GLN A 48 6.20 11.39 -4.50
C GLN A 48 6.43 11.97 -5.91
N ASN A 49 7.00 13.17 -6.00
CA ASN A 49 7.45 13.81 -7.23
C ASN A 49 8.82 13.30 -7.74
N GLY A 50 9.44 12.35 -7.04
CA GLY A 50 10.75 11.78 -7.39
C GLY A 50 11.94 12.67 -7.03
N GLN A 51 11.75 13.73 -6.24
CA GLN A 51 12.83 14.61 -5.77
C GLN A 51 13.29 14.22 -4.36
N THR A 52 14.59 14.25 -4.13
CA THR A 52 15.19 14.10 -2.81
C THR A 52 15.11 15.42 -2.05
N TYR A 53 14.59 15.37 -0.82
CA TYR A 53 14.57 16.49 0.12
C TYR A 53 15.55 16.21 1.26
N SER A 54 16.19 17.25 1.81
CA SER A 54 17.22 17.10 2.87
C SER A 54 16.64 16.51 4.14
N ASN A 55 15.36 16.77 4.40
CA ASN A 55 14.55 16.19 5.47
C ASN A 55 13.05 16.25 5.14
N ALA A 56 12.23 15.67 6.02
CA ALA A 56 10.77 15.65 5.87
C ALA A 56 10.13 17.05 5.90
N CYS A 57 10.70 18.00 6.66
CA CYS A 57 10.21 19.38 6.69
C CYS A 57 10.36 20.04 5.32
N ASP A 58 11.52 19.88 4.66
CA ASP A 58 11.74 20.42 3.32
C ASP A 58 10.73 19.87 2.31
N ALA A 59 10.37 18.59 2.41
CA ALA A 59 9.37 17.97 1.55
C ALA A 59 7.96 18.51 1.81
N GLU A 60 7.57 18.64 3.07
CA GLU A 60 6.27 19.20 3.48
C GLU A 60 6.14 20.67 3.09
N CYS A 61 7.22 21.44 3.23
CA CYS A 61 7.31 22.82 2.75
C CYS A 61 7.00 22.93 1.26
N ASN A 62 7.55 21.99 0.48
CA ASN A 62 7.30 21.89 -0.95
C ASN A 62 5.97 21.18 -1.27
N GLN A 63 5.09 21.03 -0.28
CA GLN A 63 3.77 20.41 -0.38
C GLN A 63 3.82 19.02 -1.05
N THR A 64 4.91 18.30 -0.84
CA THR A 64 5.20 17.03 -1.47
C THR A 64 5.08 15.92 -0.44
N GLY A 65 4.16 14.99 -0.68
CA GLY A 65 4.06 13.78 0.14
C GLY A 65 5.31 12.91 0.02
N LEU A 66 5.65 12.20 1.09
CA LEU A 66 6.82 11.31 1.11
C LEU A 66 6.50 9.97 0.41
N GLN A 67 7.45 9.49 -0.38
CA GLN A 67 7.45 8.19 -1.05
C GLN A 67 8.25 7.14 -0.26
N CYS A 68 9.42 7.51 0.26
CA CYS A 68 10.23 6.66 1.14
C CYS A 68 11.22 7.48 1.97
N GLU A 69 11.76 6.88 3.02
CA GLU A 69 12.94 7.38 3.73
C GLU A 69 14.20 7.14 2.89
N GLY A 70 15.17 8.05 2.95
CA GLY A 70 16.37 8.05 2.13
C GLY A 70 16.24 8.87 0.85
N GLU A 71 17.33 8.96 0.09
CA GLU A 71 17.37 9.70 -1.18
C GLU A 71 16.59 8.98 -2.29
N CYS A 72 16.03 9.73 -3.23
CA CYS A 72 15.52 9.16 -4.47
C CYS A 72 16.67 8.66 -5.37
N PRO A 73 16.44 7.61 -6.19
CA PRO A 73 15.28 6.73 -6.16
C PRO A 73 15.30 5.82 -4.91
N CYS A 74 14.11 5.56 -4.35
CA CYS A 74 13.94 4.71 -3.18
C CYS A 74 14.70 3.37 -3.30
N GLN A 75 15.78 3.21 -2.53
CA GLN A 75 16.51 1.95 -2.48
C GLN A 75 15.78 1.00 -1.54
N GLY A 76 15.22 -0.07 -2.10
CA GLY A 76 14.38 -1.03 -1.36
C GLY A 76 12.96 -1.17 -1.91
N PHE A 77 12.61 -0.38 -2.93
CA PHE A 77 11.43 -0.61 -3.75
C PHE A 77 11.85 -0.57 -5.22
N PRO A 78 11.60 -1.62 -6.03
CA PRO A 78 11.76 -1.48 -7.47
C PRO A 78 10.82 -0.36 -7.95
N SER A 79 11.41 0.77 -8.32
CA SER A 79 10.80 1.92 -8.97
C SER A 79 10.42 1.56 -10.42
N ASN A 80 9.62 0.51 -10.58
CA ASN A 80 8.99 0.05 -11.82
C ASN A 80 7.47 -0.06 -11.65
N PHE A 81 6.85 0.73 -10.76
CA PHE A 81 5.38 0.86 -10.75
C PHE A 81 4.85 1.78 -11.86
N ALA A 82 5.51 1.71 -13.01
CA ALA A 82 5.00 2.15 -14.29
C ALA A 82 5.23 1.07 -15.36
N THR A 83 5.28 -0.23 -15.02
CA THR A 83 4.99 -1.30 -15.98
C THR A 83 4.58 -2.60 -15.30
N LYS A 84 3.31 -2.97 -15.47
CA LYS A 84 2.74 -4.32 -15.27
C LYS A 84 2.80 -4.90 -13.85
N ASN A 85 1.82 -4.52 -13.03
CA ASN A 85 1.15 -5.36 -12.02
C ASN A 85 1.98 -6.31 -11.11
N GLN A 86 3.27 -6.03 -10.84
CA GLN A 86 4.05 -6.81 -9.88
C GLN A 86 3.97 -6.17 -8.49
N ARG A 87 3.00 -6.64 -7.70
CA ARG A 87 2.77 -6.20 -6.32
C ARG A 87 3.79 -6.86 -5.38
N LEU A 88 4.11 -6.21 -4.25
CA LEU A 88 4.90 -6.89 -3.20
C LEU A 88 4.08 -8.04 -2.62
N CYS A 89 4.70 -9.22 -2.52
CA CYS A 89 4.06 -10.39 -1.91
C CYS A 89 4.55 -10.60 -0.48
N PRO A 90 3.64 -10.95 0.46
CA PRO A 90 4.04 -11.35 1.80
C PRO A 90 4.96 -12.57 1.75
N PHE A 91 5.87 -12.68 2.72
CA PHE A 91 6.75 -13.85 2.90
C PHE A 91 6.03 -15.09 3.46
N VAL A 92 4.70 -15.07 3.51
CA VAL A 92 3.90 -16.22 3.92
C VAL A 92 4.01 -17.33 2.88
N ILE A 93 4.38 -18.54 3.32
CA ILE A 93 4.43 -19.71 2.46
C ILE A 93 3.08 -20.42 2.57
N LYS A 94 2.24 -20.24 1.56
CA LYS A 94 0.95 -20.92 1.34
C LYS A 94 0.91 -21.37 -0.11
N LYS A 95 1.59 -22.50 -0.38
CA LYS A 95 1.87 -22.93 -1.74
C LYS A 95 0.60 -23.09 -2.57
N VAL A 96 0.70 -22.78 -3.86
CA VAL A 96 -0.34 -22.97 -4.86
C VAL A 96 0.27 -23.49 -6.15
N CYS A 97 -0.49 -24.28 -6.91
CA CYS A 97 -0.12 -24.75 -8.23
C CYS A 97 -0.81 -23.89 -9.29
N GLY A 98 -0.05 -23.32 -10.22
CA GLY A 98 -0.58 -22.59 -11.36
C GLY A 98 -1.08 -23.51 -12.48
N ASP A 99 -1.97 -23.01 -13.34
CA ASP A 99 -2.43 -23.69 -14.56
C ASP A 99 -1.31 -23.92 -15.60
N ASN A 100 -0.17 -23.26 -15.41
CA ASN A 100 1.07 -23.49 -16.13
C ASN A 100 1.93 -24.65 -15.56
N GLY A 101 1.47 -25.34 -14.51
CA GLY A 101 2.17 -26.47 -13.88
C GLY A 101 3.33 -26.07 -12.96
N LYS A 102 3.51 -24.79 -12.63
CA LYS A 102 4.55 -24.29 -11.71
C LYS A 102 3.98 -24.09 -10.30
N THR A 103 4.71 -24.56 -9.29
CA THR A 103 4.39 -24.26 -7.88
C THR A 103 4.87 -22.86 -7.51
N TYR A 104 4.01 -22.09 -6.85
CA TYR A 104 4.30 -20.77 -6.28
C TYR A 104 4.26 -20.83 -4.76
N ASP A 105 5.15 -20.09 -4.07
CA ASP A 105 5.16 -20.06 -2.59
C ASP A 105 3.87 -19.50 -2.01
N ASN A 106 3.18 -18.62 -2.76
CA ASN A 106 1.86 -18.10 -2.42
C ASN A 106 1.11 -17.56 -3.64
N ALA A 107 -0.19 -17.34 -3.46
CA ALA A 107 -1.11 -16.83 -4.48
C ALA A 107 -0.70 -15.47 -5.08
N CYS A 108 -0.12 -14.58 -4.28
CA CYS A 108 0.35 -13.29 -4.78
C CYS A 108 1.47 -13.45 -5.81
N LYS A 109 2.41 -14.38 -5.57
CA LYS A 109 3.49 -14.65 -6.55
C LYS A 109 2.96 -15.24 -7.85
N ALA A 110 1.86 -16.00 -7.80
CA ALA A 110 1.18 -16.51 -9.00
C ALA A 110 0.50 -15.37 -9.78
N ASP A 111 -0.20 -14.47 -9.08
CA ASP A 111 -0.86 -13.29 -9.67
C ASP A 111 0.15 -12.33 -10.35
N ASN A 112 1.31 -12.11 -9.75
CA ASN A 112 2.39 -11.30 -10.35
C ASN A 112 2.95 -11.88 -11.66
N ASP A 113 2.89 -13.20 -11.82
CA ASP A 113 3.28 -13.90 -13.06
C ASP A 113 2.10 -13.98 -14.06
N ASP A 114 0.94 -13.39 -13.74
CA ASP A 114 -0.33 -13.50 -14.47
C ASP A 114 -0.79 -14.98 -14.65
N VAL A 115 -0.53 -15.81 -13.64
CA VAL A 115 -0.84 -17.25 -13.65
C VAL A 115 -2.05 -17.54 -12.80
N LYS A 116 -3.05 -18.18 -13.41
CA LYS A 116 -4.25 -18.60 -12.69
C LYS A 116 -3.93 -19.80 -11.81
N ILE A 117 -4.35 -19.75 -10.55
CA ILE A 117 -4.18 -20.86 -9.62
C ILE A 117 -5.11 -22.00 -10.02
N GLN A 118 -4.53 -23.18 -10.24
CA GLN A 118 -5.25 -24.43 -10.52
C GLN A 118 -5.67 -25.15 -9.23
N CYS A 119 -4.81 -25.19 -8.21
CA CYS A 119 -5.15 -25.78 -6.90
C CYS A 119 -4.23 -25.25 -5.78
N GLU A 120 -4.61 -25.52 -4.53
CA GLU A 120 -3.75 -25.30 -3.36
C GLU A 120 -2.68 -26.40 -3.24
N GLY A 121 -1.50 -26.03 -2.75
CA GLY A 121 -0.37 -26.95 -2.55
C GLY A 121 0.66 -26.93 -3.69
N ASP A 122 1.54 -27.92 -3.69
CA ASP A 122 2.54 -28.13 -4.73
C ASP A 122 1.89 -28.69 -6.01
N CYS A 123 2.42 -28.32 -7.18
CA CYS A 123 2.19 -29.07 -8.40
C CYS A 123 2.88 -30.45 -8.36
N PRO A 124 2.36 -31.44 -9.09
CA PRO A 124 1.07 -31.42 -9.78
C PRO A 124 -0.09 -31.40 -8.79
N CYS A 125 -1.19 -30.74 -9.14
CA CYS A 125 -2.40 -30.74 -8.34
C CYS A 125 -2.82 -32.17 -7.98
N ALA A 126 -3.21 -32.39 -6.72
CA ALA A 126 -3.76 -33.66 -6.27
C ALA A 126 -5.06 -34.04 -7.02
N GLU A 127 -5.64 -33.12 -7.78
CA GLU A 127 -6.75 -33.39 -8.71
C GLU A 127 -6.30 -34.14 -9.98
N ASN A 128 -4.99 -34.35 -10.16
CA ASN A 128 -4.42 -35.37 -11.06
C ASN A 128 -3.94 -36.62 -10.31
N ALA A 129 -4.31 -36.80 -9.04
CA ALA A 129 -4.23 -38.10 -8.35
C ALA A 129 -5.57 -38.87 -8.39
N ALA A 130 -6.66 -38.24 -8.88
CA ALA A 130 -7.94 -38.77 -9.36
C ALA A 130 -8.87 -37.55 -9.44
N VAL A 131 -9.30 -37.04 -10.59
CA VAL A 131 -10.42 -37.53 -11.40
C VAL A 131 -10.47 -36.58 -12.61
N GLY A 132 -9.72 -36.90 -13.67
CA GLY A 132 -10.09 -36.46 -15.01
C GLY A 132 -10.97 -37.54 -15.60
N SER A 133 -12.27 -37.28 -15.69
CA SER A 133 -13.23 -38.17 -16.33
C SER A 133 -13.40 -37.79 -17.80
N ASP A 134 -12.86 -38.61 -18.71
CA ASP A 134 -13.51 -38.83 -20.00
C ASP A 134 -14.66 -39.85 -19.84
N ASP A 135 -15.58 -39.84 -20.82
CA ASP A 135 -16.96 -40.39 -20.80
C ASP A 135 -17.24 -41.43 -19.69
N GLU A 136 -18.16 -41.09 -18.78
CA GLU A 136 -18.70 -41.91 -17.66
C GLU A 136 -17.94 -41.85 -16.30
N GLY A 137 -17.00 -40.92 -16.07
CA GLY A 137 -16.49 -40.68 -14.70
C GLY A 137 -15.25 -41.48 -14.31
N CYS A 138 -14.57 -42.11 -15.26
CA CYS A 138 -13.40 -42.93 -15.00
C CYS A 138 -12.08 -42.13 -15.07
N PRO A 139 -11.10 -42.30 -14.15
CA PRO A 139 -9.79 -41.69 -14.29
C PRO A 139 -9.11 -42.11 -15.61
N SER A 140 -8.55 -41.15 -16.35
CA SER A 140 -7.85 -41.41 -17.62
C SER A 140 -6.74 -42.48 -17.54
N CYS A 141 -6.05 -42.60 -16.40
CA CYS A 141 -5.05 -43.65 -16.18
C CYS A 141 -5.68 -45.06 -16.12
N CYS A 142 -6.95 -45.18 -15.73
CA CYS A 142 -7.69 -46.44 -15.71
C CYS A 142 -8.17 -46.79 -17.14
N SER A 143 -8.67 -45.80 -17.90
CA SER A 143 -9.10 -45.97 -19.30
C SER A 143 -7.94 -46.43 -20.19
N THR A 144 -6.75 -45.85 -20.02
CA THR A 144 -5.55 -46.18 -20.80
C THR A 144 -4.71 -47.32 -20.21
N ARG A 145 -5.09 -47.86 -19.03
CA ARG A 145 -4.32 -48.84 -18.24
C ARG A 145 -2.86 -48.37 -17.95
N SER A 146 -2.67 -47.09 -17.70
CA SER A 146 -1.36 -46.53 -17.34
C SER A 146 -0.83 -47.13 -16.01
N PRO A 147 0.48 -47.41 -15.90
CA PRO A 147 1.08 -47.88 -14.65
C PRO A 147 1.00 -46.86 -13.50
N GLU A 148 0.65 -45.60 -13.78
CA GLU A 148 0.47 -44.54 -12.78
C GLU A 148 -0.66 -44.84 -11.80
N CYS A 149 -1.78 -45.40 -12.27
CA CYS A 149 -2.91 -45.82 -11.44
C CYS A 149 -2.48 -46.82 -10.35
N ARG A 150 -1.56 -47.75 -10.67
CA ARG A 150 -0.99 -48.68 -9.68
C ARG A 150 -0.07 -47.98 -8.68
N ARG A 151 0.73 -47.02 -9.12
CA ARG A 151 1.65 -46.26 -8.25
C ARG A 151 0.89 -45.37 -7.26
N GLN A 152 -0.21 -44.79 -7.71
CA GLN A 152 -1.03 -43.86 -6.94
C GLN A 152 -2.17 -44.55 -6.16
N ARG A 153 -2.28 -45.88 -6.22
CA ARG A 153 -3.33 -46.68 -5.56
C ARG A 153 -4.75 -46.23 -5.94
N VAL A 154 -4.94 -45.85 -7.19
CA VAL A 154 -6.26 -45.47 -7.72
C VAL A 154 -7.11 -46.73 -7.90
N ASP A 155 -8.32 -46.72 -7.35
CA ASP A 155 -9.28 -47.81 -7.51
C ASP A 155 -9.98 -47.74 -8.88
N CYS A 156 -9.50 -48.56 -9.82
CA CYS A 156 -10.07 -48.68 -11.16
C CYS A 156 -11.22 -49.68 -11.27
N SER A 157 -11.66 -50.30 -10.16
CA SER A 157 -12.70 -51.35 -10.21
C SER A 157 -14.05 -50.83 -10.72
N GLN A 158 -14.31 -49.54 -10.56
CA GLN A 158 -15.55 -48.88 -10.98
C GLN A 158 -15.53 -48.45 -12.46
N CYS A 159 -14.41 -48.65 -13.17
CA CYS A 159 -14.28 -48.27 -14.56
C CYS A 159 -14.66 -49.42 -15.49
N SER A 160 -15.84 -49.30 -16.12
CA SER A 160 -16.25 -50.17 -17.21
C SER A 160 -15.49 -49.78 -18.48
N ARG A 161 -14.30 -50.36 -18.69
CA ARG A 161 -13.50 -50.23 -19.91
C ARG A 161 -14.41 -50.23 -21.16
N LYS A 162 -14.50 -49.13 -21.90
CA LYS A 162 -14.82 -49.15 -23.32
C LYS A 162 -13.52 -49.09 -24.11
#